data_AF-A0A1I7XS48-F1
#
_entry.id   AF-A0A1I7XS48-F1
#
_cell.length_a   1.000
_cell.length_b   1.000
_cell.length_c   1.000
_cell.angle_alpha   90.00
_cell.angle_beta   90.00
_cell.angle_gamma   90.00
#
_symmetry.space_group_name_H-M   'P 1'
#
loop_
_entity.id
_entity.type
_entity.pdbx_description
1 polymer ?
#
loop_
_entity_poly.entity_id
_entity_poly.type
_entity_poly.pdbx_seq_one_letter_code
_entity_poly.pdbx_strand_id
1 'polypeptide(L)'
;MDCYESSMLNQFLPEYYRKLFPFKHYTKWLCYNQKPDDYFARREFAFILEEDVHLRYRSFTEQSEFERELCRITPHKLDIGAVYNHPPKDNKRYNDFKAVERELVFDIDLTDYDNVRKCCS
;
A
#
# COMPACT_ATOMS: atom_id res chain seq x y z
N MET A 1 -5.20 16.41 21.27
CA MET A 1 -5.56 15.89 19.94
C MET A 1 -7.05 15.76 19.98
N ASP A 2 -7.77 16.57 19.21
CA ASP A 2 -9.24 16.44 19.15
C ASP A 2 -9.61 15.05 18.65
N CYS A 3 -10.81 14.58 19.00
CA CYS A 3 -11.28 13.27 18.57
C CYS A 3 -11.33 13.24 17.04
N TYR A 4 -10.61 12.30 16.43
CA TYR A 4 -10.63 12.11 14.99
C TYR A 4 -12.02 11.64 14.54
N GLU A 5 -12.64 12.36 13.60
CA GLU A 5 -13.89 11.92 12.97
C GLU A 5 -13.62 11.25 11.62
N SER A 6 -13.97 9.96 11.51
CA SER A 6 -13.78 9.18 10.29
C SER A 6 -14.53 9.73 9.08
N SER A 7 -15.62 10.47 9.30
CA SER A 7 -16.39 11.15 8.25
C SER A 7 -15.56 12.19 7.49
N MET A 8 -14.58 12.81 8.14
CA MET A 8 -13.69 13.79 7.53
C MET A 8 -12.57 13.16 6.69
N LEU A 9 -12.40 11.84 6.74
CA LEU A 9 -11.32 11.14 6.03
C LEU A 9 -11.40 11.37 4.52
N ASN A 10 -12.60 11.32 3.95
CA ASN A 10 -12.86 11.58 2.53
C ASN A 10 -12.49 13.01 2.12
N GLN A 11 -12.53 13.97 3.07
CA GLN A 11 -12.12 15.35 2.83
C GLN A 11 -10.59 15.53 2.93
N PHE A 12 -9.93 14.87 3.89
CA PHE A 12 -8.51 15.09 4.17
C PHE A 12 -7.57 14.18 3.36
N LEU A 13 -7.95 12.95 3.03
CA LEU A 13 -7.11 12.04 2.26
C LEU A 13 -6.66 12.58 0.91
N PRO A 14 -7.53 13.22 0.09
CA PRO A 14 -7.08 13.80 -1.19
C PRO A 14 -5.96 14.82 -0.99
N GLU A 15 -6.06 15.62 0.08
CA GLU A 15 -5.07 16.63 0.40
C GLU A 15 -3.76 16.03 0.93
N TYR A 16 -3.88 15.00 1.79
CA TYR A 16 -2.75 14.24 2.28
C TYR A 16 -1.96 13.61 1.14
N TYR A 17 -2.62 12.88 0.23
CA TYR A 17 -1.92 12.29 -0.91
C TYR A 17 -1.32 13.35 -1.83
N ARG A 18 -2.03 14.46 -2.09
CA ARG A 18 -1.54 15.52 -2.98
C ARG A 18 -0.34 16.31 -2.44
N LYS A 19 -0.27 16.53 -1.12
CA LYS A 19 0.68 17.50 -0.53
C LYS A 19 1.68 16.89 0.45
N LEU A 20 1.34 15.79 1.11
CA LEU A 20 2.09 15.28 2.27
C LEU A 20 2.67 13.89 2.04
N PHE A 21 2.00 13.03 1.26
CA PHE A 21 2.49 11.67 1.02
C PHE A 21 3.88 11.70 0.35
N PRO A 22 4.89 11.02 0.91
CA PRO A 22 6.28 11.18 0.49
C PRO A 22 6.63 10.30 -0.73
N PHE A 23 5.97 10.51 -1.87
CA PHE A 23 6.10 9.65 -3.08
C PHE A 23 7.54 9.34 -3.44
N LYS A 24 8.41 10.35 -3.49
CA LYS A 24 9.83 10.18 -3.84
C LYS A 24 10.58 9.23 -2.91
N HIS A 25 10.35 9.32 -1.60
CA HIS A 25 11.03 8.45 -0.63
C HIS A 25 10.41 7.06 -0.63
N TYR A 26 9.09 7.00 -0.75
CA TYR A 26 8.33 5.75 -0.77
C TYR A 26 8.68 4.87 -1.97
N THR A 27 8.73 5.44 -3.18
CA THR A 27 9.17 4.71 -4.37
C THR A 27 10.65 4.36 -4.31
N LYS A 28 11.52 5.28 -3.86
CA LYS A 28 12.95 4.99 -3.68
C LYS A 28 13.18 3.78 -2.75
N TRP A 29 12.45 3.71 -1.64
CA TRP A 29 12.49 2.57 -0.72
C TRP A 29 12.10 1.29 -1.43
N LEU A 30 10.94 1.28 -2.10
CA LEU A 30 10.39 0.07 -2.72
C LEU A 30 11.09 -0.35 -4.02
N CYS A 31 11.92 0.51 -4.61
CA CYS A 31 12.80 0.16 -5.72
C CYS A 31 14.09 -0.55 -5.28
N TYR A 32 14.51 -0.46 -4.01
CA TYR A 32 15.77 -1.06 -3.51
C TYR A 32 17.02 -0.75 -4.35
N ASN A 33 17.09 0.46 -4.93
CA ASN A 33 18.12 0.87 -5.90
C ASN A 33 18.25 -0.04 -7.15
N GLN A 34 17.24 -0.86 -7.42
CA GLN A 34 17.11 -1.66 -8.65
C GLN A 34 16.52 -0.81 -9.78
N LYS A 35 16.61 -1.33 -11.01
CA LYS A 35 15.89 -0.75 -12.15
C LYS A 35 14.38 -0.83 -11.88
N PRO A 36 13.60 0.26 -12.05
CA PRO A 36 12.16 0.26 -11.78
C PRO A 36 11.39 -0.86 -12.49
N ASP A 37 11.71 -1.12 -13.75
CA ASP A 37 11.08 -2.17 -14.58
C ASP A 37 11.27 -3.59 -14.02
N ASP A 38 12.36 -3.81 -13.29
CA ASP A 38 12.73 -5.13 -12.78
C ASP A 38 12.17 -5.40 -11.38
N TYR A 39 11.85 -4.35 -10.60
CA TYR A 39 11.48 -4.51 -9.19
C TYR A 39 10.18 -3.78 -8.82
N PHE A 40 10.12 -2.46 -8.98
CA PHE A 40 8.95 -1.66 -8.59
C PHE A 40 7.72 -1.99 -9.45
N ALA A 41 7.90 -2.20 -10.75
CA ALA A 41 6.84 -2.63 -11.67
C ALA A 41 6.20 -3.98 -11.30
N ARG A 42 6.93 -4.80 -10.52
CA ARG A 42 6.50 -6.14 -10.09
C ARG A 42 6.02 -6.17 -8.63
N ARG A 43 6.06 -5.04 -7.93
CA ARG A 43 5.52 -4.90 -6.58
C ARG A 43 3.99 -4.82 -6.64
N GLU A 44 3.31 -5.63 -5.84
CA GLU A 44 1.87 -5.52 -5.62
C GLU A 44 1.56 -4.38 -4.64
N PHE A 45 0.54 -3.61 -4.98
CA PHE A 45 -0.18 -2.73 -4.07
C PHE A 45 -1.65 -3.17 -4.03
N ALA A 46 -2.28 -3.01 -2.87
CA ALA A 46 -3.73 -3.08 -2.76
C ALA A 46 -4.28 -1.75 -2.24
N PHE A 47 -5.26 -1.21 -2.96
CA PHE A 47 -5.97 -0.01 -2.57
C PHE A 47 -7.30 -0.45 -1.95
N ILE A 48 -7.51 -0.11 -0.68
CA ILE A 48 -8.74 -0.45 0.04
C ILE A 48 -9.58 0.81 0.14
N LEU A 49 -10.77 0.76 -0.45
CA LEU A 49 -11.72 1.88 -0.46
C LEU A 49 -12.65 1.81 0.75
N GLU A 50 -13.60 2.73 0.79
CA GLU A 50 -14.74 2.65 1.70
C GLU A 50 -15.49 1.31 1.53
N GLU A 51 -16.15 0.85 2.58
CA GLU A 51 -16.82 -0.46 2.64
C GLU A 51 -15.87 -1.67 2.46
N ASP A 52 -14.56 -1.48 2.67
CA ASP A 52 -13.53 -2.52 2.59
C ASP A 52 -13.43 -3.17 1.19
N VAL A 53 -13.69 -2.39 0.14
CA VAL A 53 -13.51 -2.86 -1.24
C VAL A 53 -12.02 -2.90 -1.59
N HIS A 54 -11.48 -4.10 -1.81
CA HIS A 54 -10.07 -4.31 -2.13
C HIS A 54 -9.79 -4.31 -3.64
N LEU A 55 -9.01 -3.33 -4.10
CA LEU A 55 -8.42 -3.31 -5.44
C LEU A 55 -7.01 -3.88 -5.39
N ARG A 56 -6.90 -5.20 -5.47
CA ARG A 56 -5.62 -5.95 -5.42
C ARG A 56 -4.89 -5.99 -6.76
N TYR A 57 -3.66 -6.50 -6.73
CA TYR A 57 -2.80 -6.69 -7.90
C TYR A 57 -2.56 -5.40 -8.71
N ARG A 58 -2.52 -4.25 -8.03
CA ARG A 58 -2.05 -3.01 -8.64
C ARG A 58 -0.53 -3.03 -8.68
N SER A 59 0.05 -2.53 -9.76
CA SER A 59 1.49 -2.29 -9.87
C SER A 59 1.78 -1.14 -10.83
N PHE A 60 2.92 -0.49 -10.64
CA PHE A 60 3.25 0.78 -11.30
C PHE A 60 4.69 0.74 -11.77
N THR A 61 4.95 1.22 -12.99
CA THR A 61 6.29 1.22 -13.57
C THR A 61 7.10 2.43 -13.08
N GLU A 62 6.43 3.56 -12.88
CA GLU A 62 7.06 4.82 -12.49
C GLU A 62 6.39 5.46 -11.26
N GLN A 63 7.15 6.31 -10.55
CA GLN A 63 6.60 7.12 -9.46
C GLN A 63 5.43 7.99 -9.93
N SER A 64 5.53 8.58 -11.13
CA SER A 64 4.50 9.47 -11.69
C SER A 64 3.16 8.75 -11.90
N GLU A 65 3.21 7.46 -12.31
CA GLU A 65 2.05 6.60 -12.48
C GLU A 65 1.41 6.27 -11.13
N PHE A 66 2.23 5.88 -10.15
CA PHE A 66 1.79 5.58 -8.79
C PHE A 66 1.15 6.81 -8.13
N GLU A 67 1.80 7.97 -8.20
CA GLU A 67 1.32 9.23 -7.63
C GLU A 67 -0.02 9.65 -8.23
N ARG A 68 -0.15 9.58 -9.56
CA ARG A 68 -1.40 9.90 -10.25
C ARG A 68 -2.53 8.96 -9.82
N GLU A 69 -2.30 7.65 -9.78
CA GLU A 69 -3.33 6.69 -9.41
C GLU A 69 -3.70 6.75 -7.92
N LEU A 70 -2.73 6.93 -7.02
CA LEU A 70 -2.99 7.06 -5.59
C LEU A 70 -3.79 8.33 -5.29
N CYS A 71 -3.45 9.46 -5.93
CA CYS A 71 -4.24 10.70 -5.80
C CYS A 71 -5.63 10.58 -6.45
N ARG A 72 -5.75 9.90 -7.60
CA ARG A 72 -7.04 9.74 -8.29
C ARG A 72 -8.00 8.85 -7.51
N ILE A 73 -7.50 7.73 -6.96
CA ILE A 73 -8.32 6.75 -6.25
C ILE A 73 -8.55 7.17 -4.80
N THR A 74 -7.57 7.80 -4.16
CA THR A 74 -7.62 8.24 -2.75
C THR A 74 -8.10 7.11 -1.83
N PRO A 75 -7.36 5.97 -1.73
CA PRO A 75 -7.80 4.86 -0.92
C PRO A 75 -7.72 5.16 0.58
N HIS A 76 -8.60 4.54 1.36
CA HIS A 76 -8.62 4.61 2.82
C HIS A 76 -7.45 3.84 3.43
N LYS A 77 -7.08 2.69 2.83
CA LYS A 77 -5.88 1.93 3.22
C LYS A 77 -5.05 1.58 1.99
N LEU A 78 -3.74 1.51 2.19
CA LEU A 78 -2.76 1.15 1.18
C LEU A 78 -1.91 -0.01 1.72
N ASP A 79 -2.10 -1.20 1.17
CA ASP A 79 -1.29 -2.37 1.54
C ASP A 79 -0.18 -2.59 0.52
N ILE A 80 0.99 -2.99 1.03
CA ILE A 80 2.16 -3.37 0.23
C ILE A 80 2.24 -4.90 0.17
N GLY A 81 2.14 -5.45 -1.02
CA GLY A 81 2.24 -6.89 -1.28
C GLY A 81 3.67 -7.33 -1.61
N ALA A 82 3.79 -8.54 -2.16
CA ALA A 82 5.08 -9.10 -2.59
C ALA A 82 5.60 -8.48 -3.91
N VAL A 83 6.86 -8.74 -4.22
CA VAL A 83 7.41 -8.65 -5.57
C VAL A 83 7.15 -9.97 -6.29
N TYR A 84 6.59 -9.89 -7.49
CA TYR A 84 6.24 -11.05 -8.31
C TYR A 84 7.23 -11.24 -9.46
N ASN A 85 7.14 -12.37 -10.16
CA ASN A 85 7.93 -12.61 -11.37
C ASN A 85 7.44 -11.80 -12.59
N HIS A 86 6.17 -11.38 -12.60
CA HIS A 86 5.56 -10.51 -13.62
C HIS A 86 4.84 -9.34 -12.94
N PRO A 87 4.55 -8.22 -13.66
CA PRO A 87 3.73 -7.14 -13.12
C PRO A 87 2.38 -7.64 -12.61
N PRO A 88 2.02 -7.41 -11.32
CA PRO A 88 0.74 -7.83 -10.76
C PRO A 88 -0.48 -7.42 -11.57
N LYS A 89 -0.48 -6.23 -12.19
CA LYS A 89 -1.59 -5.76 -13.04
C LYS A 89 -1.88 -6.66 -14.24
N ASP A 90 -0.92 -7.47 -14.66
CA ASP A 90 -1.00 -8.40 -15.78
C ASP A 90 -1.10 -9.87 -15.33
N ASN A 91 -1.39 -10.16 -14.06
CA ASN A 91 -1.39 -11.51 -13.51
C ASN A 91 -2.19 -12.56 -14.31
N LYS A 92 -3.31 -12.16 -14.94
CA LYS A 92 -4.16 -13.03 -15.76
C LYS A 92 -3.54 -13.41 -17.11
N ARG A 93 -2.46 -12.75 -17.54
CA ARG A 93 -1.76 -13.03 -18.81
C ARG A 93 -0.74 -14.15 -18.69
N TYR A 94 -0.38 -14.54 -17.46
CA TYR A 94 0.72 -15.46 -17.19
C TYR A 94 0.22 -16.67 -16.40
N ASN A 95 0.52 -17.87 -16.88
CA ASN A 95 0.18 -19.11 -16.17
C ASN A 95 1.16 -19.43 -15.03
N ASP A 96 2.32 -18.77 -15.00
CA ASP A 96 3.39 -18.97 -14.00
C ASP A 96 3.50 -17.80 -13.00
N PHE A 97 2.45 -16.98 -12.85
CA PHE A 97 2.43 -15.84 -11.93
C PHE A 97 2.61 -16.27 -10.47
N LYS A 98 3.71 -15.82 -9.84
CA LYS A 98 4.06 -16.18 -8.46
C LYS A 98 4.83 -15.08 -7.74
N ALA A 99 4.64 -15.01 -6.43
CA ALA A 99 5.46 -14.17 -5.56
C ALA A 99 6.89 -14.72 -5.49
N VAL A 100 7.88 -13.82 -5.50
CA VAL A 100 9.31 -14.14 -5.49
C VAL A 100 9.94 -13.64 -4.21
N GLU A 101 9.67 -12.39 -3.84
CA GLU A 101 10.29 -11.75 -2.68
C GLU A 101 9.27 -10.90 -1.91
N ARG A 102 9.48 -10.79 -0.59
CA ARG A 102 8.80 -9.82 0.26
C ARG A 102 9.69 -9.54 1.47
N GLU A 103 9.55 -8.35 2.01
CA GLU A 103 10.07 -7.98 3.31
C GLU A 103 9.57 -8.96 4.37
N LEU A 104 10.46 -9.35 5.28
CA LEU A 104 10.06 -10.00 6.52
C LEU A 104 9.39 -8.94 7.40
N VAL A 105 8.12 -9.15 7.72
CA VAL A 105 7.30 -8.23 8.50
C VAL A 105 6.75 -8.95 9.72
N PHE A 106 6.66 -8.23 10.84
CA PHE A 106 6.04 -8.67 12.07
C PHE A 106 4.91 -7.70 12.40
N ASP A 107 3.77 -8.24 12.80
CA ASP A 107 2.62 -7.49 13.27
C ASP A 107 2.40 -7.88 14.73
N ILE A 108 2.52 -6.91 15.64
CA ILE A 108 2.37 -7.12 17.08
C ILE A 108 1.32 -6.13 17.55
N ASP A 109 0.15 -6.64 17.90
CA ASP A 109 -0.98 -5.81 18.30
C ASP A 109 -1.10 -5.74 19.83
N LEU A 110 -1.66 -4.65 20.35
CA LEU A 110 -1.86 -4.48 21.79
C LEU A 110 -2.97 -5.41 22.32
N THR A 111 -3.93 -5.79 21.48
CA THR A 111 -5.03 -6.69 21.82
C THR A 111 -4.56 -8.11 22.17
N ASP A 112 -3.41 -8.54 21.64
CA ASP A 112 -2.78 -9.81 22.00
C ASP A 112 -2.39 -9.89 23.49
N TYR A 113 -2.31 -8.74 24.18
CA TYR A 113 -1.92 -8.61 25.58
C TYR A 113 -3.09 -8.29 26.52
N ASP A 114 -4.34 -8.36 26.04
CA ASP A 114 -5.55 -8.04 26.83
C ASP A 114 -5.66 -8.84 28.13
N ASN A 115 -5.14 -10.07 28.16
CA ASN A 115 -5.17 -10.94 29.33
C ASN A 115 -4.13 -10.60 30.41
N VAL A 116 -3.11 -9.80 30.09
CA VAL A 116 -2.01 -9.45 31.01
C VAL A 116 -1.95 -7.96 31.32
N ARG A 117 -2.53 -7.10 30.49
CA ARG A 117 -2.62 -5.65 30.75
C ARG A 117 -3.78 -5.34 31.70
N LYS A 118 -3.56 -4.39 32.62
CA LYS A 118 -4.56 -3.99 33.65
C LYS A 118 -4.94 -2.51 33.60
N CYS A 119 -4.32 -1.73 32.72
CA CYS A 119 -4.43 -0.26 32.69
C CYS A 119 -5.41 0.28 31.65
N CYS A 120 -5.82 -0.55 30.68
CA CYS A 120 -6.69 -0.16 29.58
C CYS A 120 -7.65 -1.30 29.28
N SER A 121 -8.82 -0.93 28.75
CA SER A 121 -9.75 -1.83 28.08
C SER A 121 -9.61 -1.65 26.57
#